data_AF-A0A511MES4-F1
#
_entry.id   AF-A0A511MES4-F1
#
_cell.length_a   1.000
_cell.length_b   1.000
_cell.length_c   1.000
_cell.angle_alpha   90.00
_cell.angle_beta   90.00
_cell.angle_gamma   90.00
#
_symmetry.space_group_name_H-M   'P 1'
#
loop_
_entity.id
_entity.type
_entity.pdbx_description
1 polymer ?
#
loop_
_entity_poly.entity_id
_entity_poly.type
_entity_poly.pdbx_seq_one_letter_code
_entity_poly.pdbx_strand_id
1 'polypeptide(L)'
;MATIDVTGTTTARPAAATAPHGPSDLSPRRWNPFTRILFRFCFLYFGLYCLAAPVMLYEFTGLFRSWLPDDALIWLIRLLEPALSWVGHTIFDVDVVVILNGSGDQSIYWILQFCLLIVALVGTLAWTTLDTRRTEYRRLAGWLLLGLRLCVAAQMVHYGLAKVIPVQMPEPDLTTLLTPVGDLTPFTLLWNQVGVSPEYQTLLGTAELVAGLLLFIPRTALLGTILAVVSMAQVFILNMTFGVPVKLFSGHLLLIGLVLLAPEARRLTAVLVWNRSTEPSTTPYPFHTPRVRRIAAGAQAALALWVTVSMTYLTWDIWQMVGPDRPKPALYGIWTVTEFLRDGHSVPPLLTADDIRWRTVIFDHVGQISYQLTDGTLITAPGTVDATTHRIAIAGAPSGDTPSATLTFEQSATDRTTLTGNLGPHPVAITLQRVDPDTFPLRSTTFRWIQDRPAR
;
A
#
# COMPACT_ATOMS: atom_id res chain seq x y z
N MET A 1 -15.20 -88.11 -41.86
CA MET A 1 -15.20 -88.14 -43.33
C MET A 1 -15.54 -86.72 -43.81
N ALA A 2 -14.64 -86.13 -44.60
CA ALA A 2 -14.78 -84.95 -45.47
C ALA A 2 -15.18 -83.57 -44.89
N THR A 3 -14.13 -82.73 -44.82
CA THR A 3 -13.92 -81.31 -45.18
C THR A 3 -14.98 -80.51 -45.96
N ILE A 4 -14.86 -79.17 -45.80
CA ILE A 4 -15.06 -78.00 -46.72
C ILE A 4 -15.91 -76.93 -46.00
N ASP A 5 -15.71 -75.61 -46.04
CA ASP A 5 -14.64 -74.65 -46.37
C ASP A 5 -15.28 -73.28 -46.04
N VAL A 6 -14.57 -72.36 -45.37
CA VAL A 6 -15.13 -71.05 -44.95
C VAL A 6 -14.52 -69.96 -45.82
N THR A 7 -15.32 -69.43 -46.74
CA THR A 7 -14.98 -68.29 -47.61
C THR A 7 -15.45 -66.97 -47.03
N GLY A 8 -14.74 -65.91 -47.40
CA GLY A 8 -14.66 -64.65 -46.68
C GLY A 8 -15.87 -63.73 -46.79
N THR A 9 -16.03 -62.91 -45.77
CA THR A 9 -16.97 -61.79 -45.74
C THR A 9 -16.19 -60.48 -45.79
N THR A 10 -16.28 -59.81 -46.93
CA THR A 10 -15.82 -58.45 -47.18
C THR A 10 -16.76 -57.48 -46.44
N THR A 11 -16.28 -56.84 -45.37
CA THR A 11 -17.01 -55.76 -44.69
C THR A 11 -16.70 -54.43 -45.36
N ALA A 12 -17.76 -53.80 -45.86
CA ALA A 12 -17.75 -52.51 -46.54
C ALA A 12 -17.31 -51.37 -45.61
N ARG A 13 -16.39 -50.55 -46.11
CA ARG A 13 -15.95 -49.27 -45.53
C ARG A 13 -17.08 -48.23 -45.68
N PRO A 14 -17.58 -47.57 -44.62
CA PRO A 14 -18.43 -46.41 -44.80
C PRO A 14 -17.59 -45.21 -45.23
N ALA A 15 -18.10 -44.48 -46.22
CA ALA A 15 -17.48 -43.35 -46.88
C ALA A 15 -17.04 -42.25 -45.90
N ALA A 16 -15.82 -41.74 -46.11
CA ALA A 16 -15.36 -40.52 -45.48
C ALA A 16 -16.21 -39.35 -45.96
N ALA A 17 -17.03 -38.79 -45.07
CA ALA A 17 -17.65 -37.50 -45.28
C ALA A 17 -16.56 -36.42 -45.26
N THR A 18 -16.09 -36.04 -46.43
CA THR A 18 -15.29 -34.83 -46.65
C THR A 18 -16.19 -33.62 -46.39
N ALA A 19 -16.19 -33.15 -45.14
CA ALA A 19 -16.70 -31.81 -44.84
C ALA A 19 -15.88 -30.80 -45.67
N PRO A 20 -16.53 -29.91 -46.44
CA PRO A 20 -15.80 -28.88 -47.15
C PRO A 20 -15.16 -27.95 -46.11
N HIS A 21 -13.84 -27.98 -46.01
CA HIS A 21 -13.06 -26.86 -45.47
C HIS A 21 -13.32 -25.66 -46.38
N GLY A 22 -14.40 -24.93 -46.10
CA GLY A 22 -14.54 -23.58 -46.60
C GLY A 22 -13.32 -22.78 -46.12
N PRO A 23 -12.66 -22.00 -46.99
CA PRO A 23 -11.57 -21.14 -46.55
C PRO A 23 -12.13 -20.27 -45.43
N SER A 24 -11.59 -20.45 -44.22
CA SER A 24 -11.82 -19.52 -43.13
C SER A 24 -11.46 -18.15 -43.68
N ASP A 25 -12.45 -17.28 -43.79
CA ASP A 25 -12.31 -15.92 -44.28
C ASP A 25 -11.18 -15.22 -43.48
N LEU A 26 -9.98 -15.20 -44.07
CA LEU A 26 -8.77 -14.56 -43.52
C LEU A 26 -8.85 -13.05 -43.78
N SER A 27 -10.03 -12.47 -43.64
CA SER A 27 -10.16 -11.02 -43.59
C SER A 27 -9.42 -10.55 -42.33
N PRO A 28 -8.35 -9.73 -42.47
CA PRO A 28 -7.60 -9.27 -41.31
C PRO A 28 -8.58 -8.49 -40.43
N ARG A 29 -8.78 -8.96 -39.19
CA ARG A 29 -9.71 -8.35 -38.22
C ARG A 29 -9.28 -6.91 -37.94
N ARG A 30 -9.80 -5.96 -38.71
CA ARG A 30 -9.52 -4.54 -38.55
C ARG A 30 -10.12 -4.05 -37.25
N TRP A 31 -9.35 -3.28 -36.47
CA TRP A 31 -9.91 -2.59 -35.33
C TRP A 31 -10.77 -1.43 -35.83
N ASN A 32 -11.89 -1.17 -35.13
CA ASN A 32 -12.64 0.04 -35.41
C ASN A 32 -11.77 1.28 -35.09
N PRO A 33 -12.04 2.45 -35.69
CA PRO A 33 -11.23 3.65 -35.46
C PRO A 33 -11.12 4.05 -34.00
N PHE A 34 -12.20 3.92 -33.22
CA PHE A 34 -12.23 4.25 -31.81
C PHE A 34 -11.27 3.40 -30.98
N THR A 35 -11.27 2.07 -31.17
CA THR A 35 -10.35 1.14 -30.51
C THR A 35 -8.89 1.45 -30.84
N ARG A 36 -8.59 1.90 -32.06
CA ARG A 36 -7.23 2.31 -32.42
C ARG A 36 -6.79 3.56 -31.67
N ILE A 37 -7.65 4.58 -31.59
CA ILE A 37 -7.37 5.83 -30.87
C ILE A 37 -7.24 5.54 -29.37
N LEU A 38 -8.20 4.82 -28.80
CA LEU A 38 -8.18 4.43 -27.38
C LEU A 38 -6.94 3.61 -27.05
N PHE A 39 -6.54 2.68 -27.90
CA PHE A 39 -5.30 1.93 -27.70
C PHE A 39 -4.07 2.84 -27.67
N ARG A 40 -3.94 3.78 -28.61
CA ARG A 40 -2.81 4.72 -28.65
C ARG A 40 -2.76 5.57 -27.38
N PHE A 41 -3.92 6.05 -26.93
CA PHE A 41 -4.03 6.77 -25.66
C PHE A 41 -3.60 5.91 -24.48
N CYS A 42 -4.17 4.70 -24.32
CA CYS A 42 -3.81 3.80 -23.23
C CYS A 42 -2.32 3.42 -23.26
N PHE A 43 -1.76 3.18 -24.46
CA PHE A 43 -0.36 2.84 -24.62
C PHE A 43 0.54 3.97 -24.13
N LEU A 44 0.26 5.21 -24.54
CA LEU A 44 1.02 6.37 -24.13
C LEU A 44 0.80 6.71 -22.65
N TYR A 45 -0.46 6.84 -22.22
CA TYR A 45 -0.79 7.27 -20.87
C TYR A 45 -0.33 6.28 -19.81
N PHE A 46 -0.73 5.01 -19.89
CA PHE A 46 -0.33 4.03 -18.87
C PHE A 46 1.14 3.63 -18.99
N GLY A 47 1.71 3.65 -20.21
CA GLY A 47 3.14 3.47 -20.41
C GLY A 47 3.95 4.58 -19.73
N LEU A 48 3.58 5.84 -19.98
CA LEU A 48 4.20 7.00 -19.32
C LEU A 48 3.99 6.96 -17.81
N TYR A 49 2.78 6.65 -17.33
CA TYR A 49 2.51 6.54 -15.90
C TYR A 49 3.41 5.49 -15.22
N CYS A 50 3.52 4.28 -15.78
CA CYS A 50 4.39 3.24 -15.22
C CYS A 50 5.87 3.63 -15.24
N LEU A 51 6.32 4.42 -16.22
CA LEU A 51 7.68 4.93 -16.28
C LEU A 51 7.90 6.12 -15.32
N ALA A 52 6.87 6.95 -15.15
CA ALA A 52 6.94 8.18 -14.37
C ALA A 52 6.58 8.02 -12.89
N ALA A 53 6.07 6.86 -12.50
CA ALA A 53 5.87 6.48 -11.11
C ALA A 53 7.01 5.53 -10.70
N PRO A 54 8.12 6.00 -10.11
CA PRO A 54 9.28 5.16 -9.80
C PRO A 54 8.91 3.95 -8.97
N VAL A 55 7.94 4.08 -8.05
CA VAL A 55 7.40 2.98 -7.24
C VAL A 55 6.96 1.77 -8.08
N MET A 56 6.41 1.96 -9.29
CA MET A 56 6.00 0.85 -10.17
C MET A 56 7.17 0.01 -10.66
N LEU A 57 8.34 0.63 -10.85
CA LEU A 57 9.53 -0.04 -11.36
C LEU A 57 10.46 -0.49 -10.24
N TYR A 58 10.42 0.22 -9.11
CA TYR A 58 11.30 0.00 -7.98
C TYR A 58 11.10 -1.37 -7.34
N GLU A 59 9.88 -1.92 -7.40
CA GLU A 59 9.61 -3.27 -6.91
C GLU A 59 10.45 -4.35 -7.60
N PHE A 60 10.90 -4.10 -8.84
CA PHE A 60 11.73 -5.05 -9.59
C PHE A 60 13.21 -4.98 -9.23
N THR A 61 13.68 -3.92 -8.55
CA THR A 61 15.09 -3.82 -8.12
C THR A 61 15.41 -4.84 -7.03
N GLY A 62 14.38 -5.32 -6.32
CA GLY A 62 14.48 -6.34 -5.30
C GLY A 62 15.53 -6.03 -4.23
N LEU A 63 16.38 -6.99 -3.90
CA LEU A 63 17.42 -6.83 -2.88
C LEU A 63 18.50 -5.77 -3.24
N PHE A 64 18.63 -5.39 -4.51
CA PHE A 64 19.54 -4.31 -4.91
C PHE A 64 19.03 -2.91 -4.55
N ARG A 65 17.81 -2.81 -3.99
CA ARG A 65 17.24 -1.57 -3.46
C ARG A 65 18.19 -0.86 -2.48
N SER A 66 18.88 -1.61 -1.62
CA SER A 66 19.81 -1.05 -0.63
C SER A 66 21.06 -0.42 -1.24
N TRP A 67 21.32 -0.64 -2.53
CA TRP A 67 22.44 -0.03 -3.26
C TRP A 67 22.02 1.24 -4.01
N LEU A 68 20.72 1.54 -4.05
CA LEU A 68 20.21 2.74 -4.68
C LEU A 68 20.25 3.91 -3.68
N PRO A 69 20.45 5.14 -4.16
CA PRO A 69 20.35 6.33 -3.31
C PRO A 69 18.99 6.41 -2.60
N ASP A 70 18.97 6.99 -1.38
CA ASP A 70 17.74 7.14 -0.59
C ASP A 70 16.64 7.93 -1.33
N ASP A 71 17.05 8.84 -2.22
CA ASP A 71 16.15 9.65 -3.04
C ASP A 71 15.81 9.01 -4.41
N ALA A 72 16.22 7.78 -4.66
CA ALA A 72 15.94 7.07 -5.91
C ALA A 72 14.43 6.91 -6.18
N LEU A 73 13.57 6.89 -5.16
CA LEU A 73 12.11 6.84 -5.34
C LEU A 73 11.51 8.19 -5.80
N ILE A 74 12.21 9.29 -5.58
CA ILE A 74 11.74 10.65 -5.90
C ILE A 74 12.58 11.33 -6.98
N TRP A 75 13.60 10.65 -7.53
CA TRP A 75 14.56 11.21 -8.47
C TRP A 75 13.90 11.91 -9.66
N LEU A 76 12.85 11.31 -10.23
CA LEU A 76 12.16 11.85 -11.39
C LEU A 76 11.37 13.10 -11.02
N ILE A 77 10.73 13.11 -9.85
CA ILE A 77 10.03 14.30 -9.36
C ILE A 77 11.04 15.43 -9.17
N ARG A 78 12.18 15.17 -8.52
CA ARG A 78 13.25 16.17 -8.34
C ARG A 78 13.76 16.72 -9.67
N LEU A 79 13.94 15.84 -10.65
CA LEU A 79 14.37 16.25 -11.99
C LEU A 79 13.33 17.14 -12.68
N LEU A 80 12.04 16.83 -12.51
CA LEU A 80 10.94 17.55 -13.16
C LEU A 80 10.43 18.74 -12.34
N GLU A 81 10.83 18.87 -11.08
CA GLU A 81 10.31 19.85 -10.12
C GLU A 81 10.28 21.28 -10.69
N PRO A 82 11.34 21.83 -11.32
CA PRO A 82 11.27 23.18 -11.90
C PRO A 82 10.15 23.35 -12.94
N ALA A 83 9.94 22.34 -13.79
CA ALA A 83 8.89 22.35 -14.80
C ALA A 83 7.51 22.17 -14.15
N LEU A 84 7.39 21.30 -13.16
CA LEU A 84 6.13 21.06 -12.44
C LEU A 84 5.72 22.28 -11.61
N SER A 85 6.65 22.94 -10.93
CA SER A 85 6.42 24.21 -10.22
C SER A 85 5.99 25.30 -11.18
N TRP A 86 6.65 25.43 -12.34
CA TRP A 86 6.21 26.39 -13.37
C TRP A 86 4.78 26.13 -13.83
N VAL A 87 4.40 24.87 -14.08
CA VAL A 87 3.02 24.49 -14.43
C VAL A 87 2.06 24.80 -13.29
N GLY A 88 2.43 24.46 -12.04
CA GLY A 88 1.63 24.73 -10.84
C GLY A 88 1.29 26.21 -10.70
N HIS A 89 2.29 27.07 -10.81
CA HIS A 89 2.11 28.51 -10.78
C HIS A 89 1.31 29.04 -11.97
N THR A 90 1.69 28.64 -13.19
CA THR A 90 1.15 29.27 -14.41
C THR A 90 -0.29 28.84 -14.71
N ILE A 91 -0.63 27.58 -14.46
CA ILE A 91 -1.93 27.00 -14.85
C ILE A 91 -2.89 26.94 -13.65
N PHE A 92 -2.38 26.63 -12.46
CA PHE A 92 -3.20 26.32 -11.29
C PHE A 92 -3.10 27.33 -10.16
N ASP A 93 -2.22 28.34 -10.27
CA ASP A 93 -1.96 29.36 -9.24
C ASP A 93 -1.63 28.73 -7.87
N VAL A 94 -0.81 27.68 -7.87
CA VAL A 94 -0.36 26.97 -6.66
C VAL A 94 1.16 26.80 -6.63
N ASP A 95 1.76 27.15 -5.50
CA ASP A 95 3.11 26.75 -5.13
C ASP A 95 3.15 25.25 -4.84
N VAL A 96 3.96 24.53 -5.61
CA VAL A 96 4.14 23.08 -5.41
C VAL A 96 5.58 22.74 -5.07
N VAL A 97 5.72 21.94 -4.02
CA VAL A 97 6.99 21.50 -3.45
C VAL A 97 6.84 20.05 -3.01
N VAL A 98 7.89 19.25 -3.15
CA VAL A 98 7.95 17.92 -2.55
C VAL A 98 8.21 18.01 -1.05
N ILE A 99 7.34 17.38 -0.28
CA ILE A 99 7.51 17.16 1.16
C ILE A 99 7.79 15.68 1.39
N LEU A 100 8.88 15.35 2.08
CA LEU A 100 9.26 13.96 2.36
C LEU A 100 8.53 13.42 3.61
N ASN A 101 7.21 13.23 3.49
CA ASN A 101 6.36 12.73 4.58
C ASN A 101 5.63 11.41 4.24
N GLY A 102 5.99 10.77 3.13
CA GLY A 102 5.35 9.52 2.68
C GLY A 102 4.00 9.69 1.96
N SER A 103 3.48 10.92 1.82
CA SER A 103 2.26 11.20 1.06
C SER A 103 2.48 11.07 -0.45
N GLY A 104 1.67 10.24 -1.10
CA GLY A 104 1.63 10.07 -2.56
C GLY A 104 0.63 10.98 -3.27
N ASP A 105 -0.12 11.81 -2.53
CA ASP A 105 -1.20 12.68 -3.05
C ASP A 105 -0.87 14.18 -2.93
N GLN A 106 0.41 14.54 -2.82
CA GLN A 106 0.84 15.94 -2.79
C GLN A 106 0.51 16.65 -4.12
N SER A 107 0.31 17.97 -4.06
CA SER A 107 -0.05 18.81 -5.21
C SER A 107 0.89 18.63 -6.41
N ILE A 108 2.19 18.46 -6.16
CA ILE A 108 3.17 18.22 -7.24
C ILE A 108 2.92 16.90 -8.00
N TYR A 109 2.44 15.85 -7.34
CA TYR A 109 2.08 14.59 -8.00
C TYR A 109 0.84 14.76 -8.87
N TRP A 110 -0.15 15.55 -8.45
CA TRP A 110 -1.32 15.86 -9.27
C TRP A 110 -0.95 16.65 -10.52
N ILE A 111 -0.04 17.63 -10.40
CA ILE A 111 0.47 18.38 -11.57
C ILE A 111 1.25 17.46 -12.51
N LEU A 112 2.09 16.57 -11.97
CA LEU A 112 2.76 15.56 -12.80
C LEU A 112 1.73 14.73 -13.58
N GLN A 113 0.66 14.26 -12.93
CA GLN A 113 -0.38 13.49 -13.63
C GLN A 113 -1.10 14.30 -14.70
N PHE A 114 -1.39 15.57 -14.44
CA PHE A 114 -1.93 16.47 -15.44
C PHE A 114 -0.99 16.60 -16.66
N CYS A 115 0.30 16.83 -16.43
CA CYS A 115 1.29 16.90 -17.51
C CYS A 115 1.36 15.60 -18.32
N LEU A 116 1.38 14.44 -17.66
CA LEU A 116 1.38 13.13 -18.33
C LEU A 116 0.11 12.92 -19.16
N LEU A 117 -1.05 13.35 -18.66
CA LEU A 117 -2.31 13.31 -19.40
C LEU A 117 -2.25 14.15 -20.68
N ILE A 118 -1.78 15.40 -20.59
CA ILE A 118 -1.64 16.29 -21.75
C ILE A 118 -0.66 15.71 -22.77
N VAL A 119 0.50 15.23 -22.33
CA VAL A 119 1.48 14.59 -23.21
C VAL A 119 0.88 13.36 -23.90
N ALA A 120 0.13 12.52 -23.17
CA ALA A 120 -0.53 11.36 -23.76
C ALA A 120 -1.61 11.74 -24.78
N LEU A 121 -2.40 12.80 -24.53
CA LEU A 121 -3.41 13.30 -25.48
C LEU A 121 -2.77 13.85 -26.76
N VAL A 122 -1.76 14.71 -26.63
CA VAL A 122 -1.02 15.28 -27.78
C VAL A 122 -0.31 14.19 -28.55
N GLY A 123 0.35 13.26 -27.86
CA GLY A 123 1.01 12.10 -28.48
C GLY A 123 0.02 11.19 -29.20
N THR A 124 -1.19 11.00 -28.66
CA THR A 124 -2.25 10.23 -29.31
C THR A 124 -2.74 10.88 -30.59
N LEU A 125 -2.90 12.21 -30.57
CA LEU A 125 -3.27 12.99 -31.74
C LEU A 125 -2.19 12.88 -32.82
N ALA A 126 -0.93 13.13 -32.46
CA ALA A 126 0.20 13.01 -33.37
C ALA A 126 0.35 11.60 -33.95
N TRP A 127 0.24 10.56 -33.13
CA TRP A 127 0.28 9.18 -33.62
C TRP A 127 -0.91 8.90 -34.55
N THR A 128 -2.08 9.46 -34.27
CA THR A 128 -3.26 9.25 -35.11
C THR A 128 -3.18 9.91 -36.47
N THR A 129 -2.57 11.09 -36.56
CA THR A 129 -2.38 11.81 -37.84
C THR A 129 -1.22 11.24 -38.66
N LEU A 130 -0.16 10.76 -38.01
CA LEU A 130 1.02 10.22 -38.69
C LEU A 130 0.85 8.76 -39.15
N ASP A 131 0.20 7.90 -38.35
CA ASP A 131 0.03 6.48 -38.65
C ASP A 131 -1.37 6.19 -39.21
N THR A 132 -1.59 6.54 -40.48
CA THR A 132 -2.86 6.36 -41.17
C THR A 132 -3.02 4.97 -41.79
N ARG A 133 -1.92 4.25 -42.03
CA ARG A 133 -1.91 2.98 -42.78
C ARG A 133 -2.17 1.76 -41.90
N ARG A 134 -1.79 1.77 -40.61
CA ARG A 134 -2.00 0.61 -39.74
C ARG A 134 -3.45 0.47 -39.27
N THR A 135 -3.98 -0.74 -39.41
CA THR A 135 -5.38 -1.09 -39.09
C THR A 135 -5.55 -1.82 -37.77
N GLU A 136 -4.45 -2.27 -37.14
CA GLU A 136 -4.44 -2.89 -35.81
C GLU A 136 -3.07 -2.84 -35.13
N TYR A 137 -3.02 -3.05 -33.82
CA TYR A 137 -1.79 -3.02 -33.01
C TYR A 137 -1.68 -4.21 -32.05
N ARG A 138 -2.10 -5.41 -32.46
CA ARG A 138 -2.19 -6.58 -31.55
C ARG A 138 -0.87 -6.92 -30.84
N ARG A 139 0.27 -6.82 -31.54
CA ARG A 139 1.58 -7.09 -30.93
C ARG A 139 1.95 -6.06 -29.86
N LEU A 140 1.75 -4.77 -30.14
CA LEU A 140 2.01 -3.70 -29.16
C LEU A 140 1.04 -3.79 -27.97
N ALA A 141 -0.23 -4.11 -28.22
CA ALA A 141 -1.20 -4.36 -27.16
C ALA A 141 -0.79 -5.55 -26.28
N GLY A 142 -0.29 -6.64 -26.87
CA GLY A 142 0.22 -7.77 -26.10
C GLY A 142 1.37 -7.39 -25.16
N TRP A 143 2.31 -6.55 -25.63
CA TRP A 143 3.40 -6.06 -24.79
C TRP A 143 2.94 -5.07 -23.72
N LEU A 144 2.04 -4.14 -24.05
CA LEU A 144 1.46 -3.21 -23.09
C LEU A 144 0.75 -3.97 -21.96
N LEU A 145 -0.17 -4.86 -22.31
CA LEU A 145 -0.93 -5.65 -21.33
C LEU A 145 0.00 -6.52 -20.48
N LEU A 146 1.08 -7.07 -21.05
CA LEU A 146 2.08 -7.80 -20.28
C LEU A 146 2.80 -6.88 -19.29
N GLY A 147 3.30 -5.72 -19.73
CA GLY A 147 4.02 -4.78 -18.87
C GLY A 147 3.14 -4.25 -17.74
N LEU A 148 1.93 -3.80 -18.06
CA LEU A 148 0.94 -3.35 -17.08
C LEU A 148 0.60 -4.44 -16.06
N ARG A 149 0.39 -5.69 -16.53
CA ARG A 149 0.13 -6.82 -15.65
C ARG A 149 1.28 -7.06 -14.68
N LEU A 150 2.53 -7.01 -15.14
CA LEU A 150 3.68 -7.21 -14.26
C LEU A 150 3.83 -6.09 -13.24
N CYS A 151 3.58 -4.83 -13.61
CA CYS A 151 3.60 -3.70 -12.67
C CYS A 151 2.55 -3.87 -11.56
N VAL A 152 1.30 -4.17 -11.94
CA VAL A 152 0.23 -4.45 -10.95
C VAL A 152 0.59 -5.68 -10.12
N ALA A 153 1.11 -6.74 -10.72
CA ALA A 153 1.49 -7.96 -9.99
C ALA A 153 2.51 -7.66 -8.89
N ALA A 154 3.58 -6.93 -9.21
CA ALA A 154 4.61 -6.56 -8.25
C ALA A 154 4.04 -5.68 -7.13
N GLN A 155 3.21 -4.70 -7.47
CA GLN A 155 2.60 -3.82 -6.48
C GLN A 155 1.64 -4.54 -5.54
N MET A 156 0.84 -5.47 -6.07
CA MET A 156 -0.06 -6.30 -5.27
C MET A 156 0.69 -7.23 -4.32
N VAL A 157 1.86 -7.74 -4.73
CA VAL A 157 2.75 -8.51 -3.84
C VAL A 157 3.28 -7.62 -2.70
N HIS A 158 3.76 -6.41 -3.01
CA HIS A 158 4.21 -5.47 -1.97
C HIS A 158 3.07 -5.12 -1.00
N TYR A 159 1.92 -4.67 -1.50
CA TYR A 159 0.77 -4.32 -0.65
C TYR A 159 0.31 -5.52 0.19
N GLY A 160 0.24 -6.70 -0.42
CA GLY A 160 -0.12 -7.92 0.28
C GLY A 160 0.84 -8.28 1.39
N LEU A 161 2.16 -8.26 1.12
CA LEU A 161 3.17 -8.57 2.13
C LEU A 161 3.21 -7.55 3.27
N ALA A 162 3.05 -6.26 2.97
CA ALA A 162 2.99 -5.19 3.98
C ALA A 162 1.78 -5.31 4.93
N LYS A 163 0.77 -6.10 4.56
CA LYS A 163 -0.38 -6.43 5.39
C LYS A 163 -0.31 -7.82 6.02
N VAL A 164 0.22 -8.82 5.31
CA VAL A 164 0.46 -10.18 5.83
C VAL A 164 1.49 -10.17 6.95
N ILE A 165 2.55 -9.38 6.78
CA ILE A 165 3.47 -9.00 7.85
C ILE A 165 2.94 -7.64 8.30
N PRO A 166 2.28 -7.49 9.47
CA PRO A 166 1.43 -6.34 9.79
C PRO A 166 2.14 -4.98 9.99
N VAL A 167 2.89 -4.50 8.98
CA VAL A 167 3.68 -3.27 9.06
C VAL A 167 2.96 -2.06 8.47
N GLN A 168 1.97 -2.25 7.60
CA GLN A 168 1.27 -1.14 6.94
C GLN A 168 0.38 -0.36 7.92
N MET A 169 -0.34 -1.07 8.80
CA MET A 169 -1.20 -0.54 9.85
C MET A 169 -0.78 -1.17 11.18
N PRO A 170 0.30 -0.70 11.83
CA PRO A 170 0.79 -1.31 13.07
C PRO A 170 -0.26 -1.22 14.19
N GLU A 171 -0.02 -1.97 15.27
CA GLU A 171 -0.84 -1.87 16.48
C GLU A 171 -0.93 -0.42 16.98
N PRO A 172 -2.08 0.02 17.53
CA PRO A 172 -2.22 1.37 18.03
C PRO A 172 -1.18 1.70 19.10
N ASP A 173 -0.55 2.87 18.93
CA ASP A 173 0.35 3.43 19.94
C ASP A 173 -0.33 3.57 21.31
N LEU A 174 0.44 3.53 22.38
CA LEU A 174 -0.04 3.76 23.75
C LEU A 174 -0.72 5.13 23.90
N THR A 175 -0.28 6.11 23.12
CA THR A 175 -0.91 7.43 23.02
C THR A 175 -2.34 7.35 22.50
N THR A 176 -2.59 6.49 21.50
CA THR A 176 -3.93 6.29 20.92
C THR A 176 -4.95 5.80 21.95
N LEU A 177 -4.52 5.00 22.93
CA LEU A 177 -5.38 4.51 24.02
C LEU A 177 -5.91 5.64 24.92
N LEU A 178 -5.22 6.78 24.94
CA LEU A 178 -5.55 7.95 25.74
C LEU A 178 -6.24 9.05 24.91
N THR A 179 -6.21 8.95 23.58
CA THR A 179 -6.78 9.96 22.68
C THR A 179 -8.29 9.77 22.53
N PRO A 180 -9.11 10.80 22.78
CA PRO A 180 -10.53 10.76 22.47
C PRO A 180 -10.79 10.47 20.98
N VAL A 181 -11.78 9.64 20.67
CA VAL A 181 -12.13 9.29 19.28
C VAL A 181 -12.44 10.53 18.44
N GLY A 182 -13.01 11.58 19.05
CA GLY A 182 -13.31 12.86 18.38
C GLY A 182 -12.07 13.65 17.92
N ASP A 183 -10.90 13.37 18.48
CA ASP A 183 -9.63 14.05 18.14
C ASP A 183 -8.85 13.29 17.07
N LEU A 184 -9.25 12.06 16.73
CA LEU A 184 -8.63 11.28 15.67
C LEU A 184 -9.10 11.77 14.29
N THR A 185 -8.16 11.98 13.38
CA THR A 185 -8.51 12.19 11.96
C THR A 185 -9.16 10.92 11.39
N PRO A 186 -10.01 11.02 10.34
CA PRO A 186 -10.57 9.85 9.69
C PRO A 186 -9.52 8.83 9.21
N PHE A 187 -8.36 9.32 8.74
CA PHE A 187 -7.23 8.49 8.37
C PHE A 187 -6.69 7.68 9.56
N THR A 188 -6.40 8.37 10.67
CA THR A 188 -5.86 7.75 11.89
C THR A 188 -6.85 6.75 12.49
N LEU A 189 -8.14 7.08 12.48
CA LEU A 189 -9.20 6.17 12.94
C LEU A 189 -9.25 4.89 12.11
N LEU A 190 -9.23 5.01 10.78
CA LEU A 190 -9.21 3.84 9.88
C LEU A 190 -7.94 2.99 10.08
N TRP A 191 -6.78 3.63 10.24
CA TRP A 191 -5.51 2.93 10.46
C TRP A 191 -5.54 2.12 11.75
N ASN A 192 -5.97 2.74 12.85
CA ASN A 192 -6.07 2.07 14.15
C ASN A 192 -7.16 0.99 14.15
N GLN A 193 -8.27 1.18 13.44
CA GLN A 193 -9.29 0.15 13.31
C GLN A 193 -8.71 -1.16 12.74
N VAL A 194 -7.89 -1.05 11.70
CA VAL A 194 -7.23 -2.24 11.10
C VAL A 194 -6.11 -2.74 12.01
N GLY A 195 -5.28 -1.84 12.54
CA GLY A 195 -4.13 -2.19 13.40
C GLY A 195 -4.50 -2.85 14.72
N VAL A 196 -5.72 -2.63 15.25
CA VAL A 196 -6.25 -3.36 16.41
C VAL A 196 -6.43 -4.85 16.13
N SER A 197 -6.60 -5.28 14.88
CA SER A 197 -6.73 -6.69 14.51
C SER A 197 -5.69 -7.08 13.45
N PRO A 198 -4.51 -7.55 13.88
CA PRO A 198 -3.49 -8.10 12.99
C PRO A 198 -4.02 -9.23 12.10
N GLU A 199 -5.01 -10.00 12.57
CA GLU A 199 -5.65 -11.07 11.80
C GLU A 199 -6.46 -10.51 10.63
N TYR A 200 -7.25 -9.46 10.87
CA TYR A 200 -8.01 -8.80 9.83
C TYR A 200 -7.08 -8.19 8.77
N GLN A 201 -6.02 -7.51 9.19
CA GLN A 201 -5.00 -6.99 8.27
C GLN A 201 -4.34 -8.10 7.46
N THR A 202 -3.97 -9.21 8.10
CA THR A 202 -3.35 -10.37 7.44
C THR A 202 -4.27 -10.98 6.37
N LEU A 203 -5.57 -11.06 6.63
CA LEU A 203 -6.56 -11.55 5.66
C LEU A 203 -6.70 -10.61 4.46
N LEU A 204 -6.73 -9.29 4.67
CA LEU A 204 -6.70 -8.30 3.60
C LEU A 204 -5.42 -8.44 2.75
N GLY A 205 -4.27 -8.56 3.41
CA GLY A 205 -2.98 -8.77 2.76
C GLY A 205 -2.89 -10.06 1.97
N THR A 206 -3.49 -11.14 2.47
CA THR A 206 -3.51 -12.43 1.79
C THR A 206 -4.27 -12.33 0.47
N ALA A 207 -5.41 -11.63 0.44
CA ALA A 207 -6.17 -11.42 -0.79
C ALA A 207 -5.33 -10.65 -1.84
N GLU A 208 -4.63 -9.61 -1.40
CA GLU A 208 -3.74 -8.80 -2.24
C GLU A 208 -2.53 -9.60 -2.77
N LEU A 209 -1.87 -10.35 -1.88
CA LEU A 209 -0.72 -11.18 -2.20
C LEU A 209 -1.10 -12.27 -3.21
N VAL A 210 -2.22 -12.95 -2.98
CA VAL A 210 -2.75 -13.97 -3.91
C VAL A 210 -3.06 -13.35 -5.26
N ALA A 211 -3.68 -12.16 -5.33
CA ALA A 211 -3.89 -11.46 -6.59
C ALA A 211 -2.57 -11.21 -7.34
N GLY A 212 -1.55 -10.69 -6.64
CA GLY A 212 -0.22 -10.45 -7.22
C GLY A 212 0.43 -11.71 -7.78
N LEU A 213 0.46 -12.80 -7.00
CA LEU A 213 1.04 -14.07 -7.42
C LEU A 213 0.30 -14.68 -8.62
N LEU A 214 -1.04 -14.62 -8.62
CA LEU A 214 -1.85 -15.11 -9.75
C LEU A 214 -1.62 -14.27 -11.02
N LEU A 215 -1.35 -12.97 -10.90
CA LEU A 215 -1.04 -12.09 -12.03
C LEU A 215 0.29 -12.44 -12.70
N PHE A 216 1.31 -12.92 -11.97
CA PHE A 216 2.56 -13.36 -12.59
C PHE A 216 2.38 -14.63 -13.43
N ILE A 217 1.52 -15.55 -13.00
CA ILE A 217 1.31 -16.83 -13.69
C ILE A 217 0.32 -16.62 -14.86
N PRO A 218 0.73 -16.75 -16.14
CA PRO A 218 -0.12 -16.40 -17.28
C PRO A 218 -1.47 -17.13 -17.34
N ARG A 219 -1.54 -18.35 -16.79
CA ARG A 219 -2.77 -19.15 -16.78
C ARG A 219 -3.81 -18.67 -15.76
N THR A 220 -3.37 -18.03 -14.69
CA THR A 220 -4.24 -17.53 -13.62
C THR A 220 -4.41 -16.02 -13.66
N ALA A 221 -3.73 -15.34 -14.60
CA ALA A 221 -3.72 -13.89 -14.70
C ALA A 221 -5.11 -13.26 -14.69
N LEU A 222 -6.10 -13.86 -15.38
CA LEU A 222 -7.47 -13.33 -15.37
C LEU A 222 -8.09 -13.33 -13.96
N LEU A 223 -7.91 -14.41 -13.20
CA LEU A 223 -8.38 -14.50 -11.83
C LEU A 223 -7.67 -13.49 -10.93
N GLY A 224 -6.33 -13.38 -11.09
CA GLY A 224 -5.53 -12.37 -10.40
C GLY A 224 -5.99 -10.95 -10.70
N THR A 225 -6.32 -10.63 -11.96
CA THR A 225 -6.81 -9.30 -12.35
C THR A 225 -8.18 -8.99 -11.73
N ILE A 226 -9.10 -9.96 -11.71
CA ILE A 226 -10.42 -9.77 -11.07
C ILE A 226 -10.23 -9.47 -9.58
N LEU A 227 -9.41 -10.27 -8.88
CA LEU A 227 -9.16 -10.07 -7.47
C LEU A 227 -8.45 -8.74 -7.18
N ALA A 228 -7.46 -8.37 -8.00
CA ALA A 228 -6.78 -7.08 -7.91
C ALA A 228 -7.74 -5.89 -8.12
N VAL A 229 -8.66 -5.97 -9.09
CA VAL A 229 -9.66 -4.91 -9.32
C VAL A 229 -10.60 -4.77 -8.11
N VAL A 230 -11.09 -5.87 -7.55
CA VAL A 230 -11.94 -5.83 -6.35
C VAL A 230 -11.19 -5.23 -5.16
N SER A 231 -9.97 -5.68 -4.92
CA SER A 231 -9.11 -5.16 -3.85
C SER A 231 -8.79 -3.68 -4.04
N MET A 232 -8.34 -3.25 -5.22
CA MET A 232 -8.00 -1.86 -5.50
C MET A 232 -9.22 -0.93 -5.52
N ALA A 233 -10.40 -1.44 -5.88
CA ALA A 233 -11.64 -0.68 -5.71
C ALA A 233 -11.91 -0.39 -4.23
N GLN A 234 -11.74 -1.37 -3.35
CA GLN A 234 -11.92 -1.20 -1.92
C GLN A 234 -10.88 -0.21 -1.34
N VAL A 235 -9.60 -0.39 -1.68
CA VAL A 235 -8.52 0.52 -1.26
C VAL A 235 -8.78 1.93 -1.76
N PHE A 236 -9.14 2.11 -3.03
CA PHE A 236 -9.41 3.42 -3.60
C PHE A 236 -10.60 4.11 -2.91
N ILE A 237 -11.68 3.38 -2.62
CA ILE A 237 -12.83 3.91 -1.89
C ILE A 237 -12.41 4.38 -0.49
N LEU A 238 -11.68 3.54 0.26
CA LEU A 238 -11.17 3.94 1.58
C LEU A 238 -10.30 5.20 1.49
N ASN A 239 -9.45 5.28 0.47
CA ASN A 239 -8.57 6.43 0.29
C ASN A 239 -9.34 7.73 0.02
N MET A 240 -10.42 7.64 -0.75
CA MET A 240 -11.31 8.76 -1.04
C MET A 240 -12.16 9.15 0.17
N THR A 241 -12.66 8.20 0.97
CA THR A 241 -13.60 8.48 2.06
C THR A 241 -12.93 8.79 3.40
N PHE A 242 -11.72 8.29 3.64
CA PHE A 242 -10.97 8.51 4.91
C PHE A 242 -9.74 9.40 4.74
N GLY A 243 -9.52 9.97 3.55
CA GLY A 243 -8.43 10.92 3.35
C GLY A 243 -7.04 10.30 3.24
N VAL A 244 -6.91 8.97 3.10
CA VAL A 244 -5.62 8.27 2.95
C VAL A 244 -4.83 8.81 1.73
N PRO A 245 -3.58 9.27 1.88
CA PRO A 245 -2.86 10.03 0.85
C PRO A 245 -2.17 9.17 -0.22
N VAL A 246 -2.91 8.23 -0.81
CA VAL A 246 -2.48 7.35 -1.93
C VAL A 246 -3.59 7.14 -3.00
N LYS A 247 -4.48 8.12 -3.15
CA LYS A 247 -5.63 8.11 -4.09
C LYS A 247 -5.18 8.04 -5.54
N LEU A 248 -4.19 8.84 -5.93
CA LEU A 248 -3.65 8.81 -7.29
C LEU A 248 -3.16 7.41 -7.63
N PHE A 249 -2.34 6.85 -6.75
CA PHE A 249 -1.67 5.59 -7.02
C PHE A 249 -2.65 4.40 -7.05
N SER A 250 -3.50 4.27 -6.03
CA SER A 250 -4.54 3.24 -5.98
C SER A 250 -5.56 3.35 -7.11
N GLY A 251 -5.95 4.58 -7.49
CA GLY A 251 -6.84 4.83 -8.63
C GLY A 251 -6.24 4.36 -9.95
N HIS A 252 -4.94 4.57 -10.18
CA HIS A 252 -4.28 4.07 -11.38
C HIS A 252 -4.12 2.56 -11.39
N LEU A 253 -3.84 1.91 -10.25
CA LEU A 253 -3.84 0.45 -10.17
C LEU A 253 -5.21 -0.13 -10.54
N LEU A 254 -6.29 0.48 -10.05
CA LEU A 254 -7.66 0.13 -10.42
C LEU A 254 -7.90 0.31 -11.92
N LEU A 255 -7.56 1.48 -12.49
CA LEU A 255 -7.72 1.76 -13.92
C LEU A 255 -6.93 0.78 -14.79
N ILE A 256 -5.68 0.46 -14.42
CA ILE A 256 -4.85 -0.53 -15.11
C ILE A 256 -5.51 -1.91 -15.01
N GLY A 257 -6.02 -2.30 -13.84
CA GLY A 257 -6.79 -3.53 -13.68
C GLY A 257 -8.00 -3.61 -14.61
N LEU A 258 -8.75 -2.52 -14.76
CA LEU A 258 -9.87 -2.43 -15.70
C LEU A 258 -9.41 -2.55 -17.16
N VAL A 259 -8.26 -1.94 -17.52
CA VAL A 259 -7.65 -2.09 -18.85
C VAL A 259 -7.25 -3.54 -19.11
N LEU A 260 -6.72 -4.25 -18.11
CA LEU A 260 -6.39 -5.67 -18.20
C LEU A 260 -7.64 -6.56 -18.35
N LEU A 261 -8.77 -6.18 -17.77
CA LEU A 261 -10.06 -6.90 -17.93
C LEU A 261 -10.79 -6.55 -19.23
N ALA A 262 -10.55 -5.39 -19.83
CA ALA A 262 -11.31 -4.91 -20.98
C ALA A 262 -11.37 -5.91 -22.17
N PRO A 263 -10.28 -6.60 -22.56
CA PRO A 263 -10.33 -7.63 -23.61
C PRO A 263 -11.20 -8.85 -23.25
N GLU A 264 -11.38 -9.12 -21.96
CA GLU A 264 -12.12 -10.26 -21.42
C GLU A 264 -13.56 -9.92 -21.03
N ALA A 265 -13.94 -8.64 -21.00
CA ALA A 265 -15.22 -8.16 -20.50
C ALA A 265 -16.42 -8.89 -21.12
N ARG A 266 -16.43 -9.08 -22.45
CA ARG A 266 -17.52 -9.79 -23.15
C ARG A 266 -17.64 -11.26 -22.73
N ARG A 267 -16.50 -11.93 -22.47
CA ARG A 267 -16.48 -13.34 -22.04
C ARG A 267 -16.96 -13.43 -20.59
N LEU A 268 -16.47 -12.54 -19.73
CA LEU A 268 -16.89 -12.48 -18.33
C LEU A 268 -18.39 -12.20 -18.19
N THR A 269 -18.95 -11.24 -18.95
CA THR A 269 -20.41 -10.98 -18.91
C THR A 269 -21.21 -12.16 -19.45
N ALA A 270 -20.73 -12.81 -20.52
CA ALA A 270 -21.40 -13.99 -21.07
C ALA A 270 -21.49 -15.14 -20.06
N VAL A 271 -20.40 -15.45 -19.36
CA VAL A 271 -20.39 -16.52 -18.36
C VAL A 271 -21.13 -16.11 -17.08
N LEU A 272 -20.78 -14.96 -16.50
CA LEU A 272 -21.23 -14.58 -15.15
C LEU A 272 -22.64 -13.99 -15.10
N VAL A 273 -23.06 -13.28 -16.15
CA VAL A 273 -24.35 -12.58 -16.18
C VAL A 273 -25.36 -13.32 -17.03
N TRP A 274 -24.96 -13.78 -18.22
CA TRP A 274 -25.86 -14.44 -19.16
C TRP A 274 -25.85 -15.97 -19.08
N ASN A 275 -24.98 -16.57 -18.26
CA ASN A 275 -24.83 -18.02 -18.12
C ASN A 275 -24.65 -18.75 -19.47
N ARG A 276 -23.84 -18.16 -20.36
CA ARG A 276 -23.53 -18.69 -21.70
C ARG A 276 -22.13 -19.28 -21.74
N SER A 277 -21.96 -20.31 -22.57
CA SER A 277 -20.63 -20.82 -22.92
C SER A 277 -19.84 -19.78 -23.72
N THR A 278 -18.51 -19.81 -23.58
CA THR A 278 -17.61 -18.88 -24.29
C THR A 278 -16.44 -19.61 -24.92
N GLU A 279 -15.99 -19.10 -26.06
CA GLU A 279 -14.75 -19.53 -26.71
C GLU A 279 -13.50 -19.20 -25.87
N PRO A 280 -12.33 -19.78 -26.22
CA PRO A 280 -11.05 -19.38 -25.63
C PRO A 280 -10.78 -17.87 -25.74
N SER A 281 -9.97 -17.36 -24.81
CA SER A 281 -9.56 -15.96 -24.81
C SER A 281 -8.91 -15.55 -26.13
N THR A 282 -9.24 -14.35 -26.61
CA THR A 282 -8.60 -13.72 -27.78
C THR A 282 -7.71 -12.54 -27.40
N THR A 283 -7.45 -12.37 -26.09
CA THR A 283 -6.63 -11.30 -25.52
C THR A 283 -5.25 -11.30 -26.18
N PRO A 284 -4.77 -10.12 -26.65
CA PRO A 284 -3.46 -10.04 -27.27
C PRO A 284 -2.35 -10.53 -26.34
N TYR A 285 -1.48 -11.40 -26.85
CA TYR A 285 -0.32 -11.92 -26.12
C TYR A 285 0.92 -11.88 -27.02
N PRO A 286 2.08 -11.40 -26.55
CA PRO A 286 3.23 -11.11 -27.41
C PRO A 286 3.99 -12.36 -27.86
N PHE A 287 3.76 -13.52 -27.24
CA PHE A 287 4.48 -14.76 -27.51
C PHE A 287 3.61 -15.81 -28.22
N HIS A 288 3.99 -16.19 -29.44
CA HIS A 288 3.17 -17.04 -30.30
C HIS A 288 3.61 -18.52 -30.34
N THR A 289 4.89 -18.82 -30.13
CA THR A 289 5.40 -20.20 -30.19
C THR A 289 5.35 -20.89 -28.82
N PRO A 290 5.12 -22.22 -28.75
CA PRO A 290 5.01 -22.92 -27.48
C PRO A 290 6.30 -22.86 -26.64
N ARG A 291 7.47 -22.89 -27.29
CA ARG A 291 8.78 -22.76 -26.62
C ARG A 291 8.92 -21.40 -25.95
N VAL A 292 8.68 -20.31 -26.67
CA VAL A 292 8.78 -18.95 -26.12
C VAL A 292 7.74 -18.71 -25.03
N ARG A 293 6.52 -19.25 -25.17
CA ARG A 293 5.51 -19.18 -24.09
C ARG A 293 5.96 -19.87 -22.81
N ARG A 294 6.63 -21.02 -22.90
CA ARG A 294 7.19 -21.73 -21.72
C ARG A 294 8.33 -20.94 -21.09
N ILE A 295 9.26 -20.43 -21.90
CA ILE A 295 10.36 -19.58 -21.41
C ILE A 295 9.81 -18.33 -20.72
N ALA A 296 8.86 -17.64 -21.35
CA ALA A 296 8.23 -16.46 -20.78
C ALA A 296 7.46 -16.75 -19.48
N ALA A 297 6.81 -17.91 -19.38
CA ALA A 297 6.16 -18.33 -18.14
C ALA A 297 7.20 -18.62 -17.03
N GLY A 298 8.31 -19.28 -17.37
CA GLY A 298 9.42 -19.50 -16.45
C GLY A 298 10.07 -18.20 -15.98
N ALA A 299 10.29 -17.24 -16.88
CA ALA A 299 10.83 -15.92 -16.55
C ALA A 299 9.87 -15.12 -15.63
N GLN A 300 8.56 -15.18 -15.86
CA GLN A 300 7.58 -14.55 -14.98
C GLN A 300 7.49 -15.21 -13.61
N ALA A 301 7.62 -16.54 -13.54
CA ALA A 301 7.68 -17.27 -12.27
C ALA A 301 8.96 -16.94 -11.49
N ALA A 302 10.10 -16.85 -12.17
CA ALA A 302 11.35 -16.40 -11.55
C ALA A 302 11.24 -14.95 -11.07
N LEU A 303 10.61 -14.06 -11.85
CA LEU A 303 10.34 -12.68 -11.44
C LEU A 303 9.41 -12.62 -10.23
N ALA A 304 8.36 -13.45 -10.20
CA ALA A 304 7.46 -13.56 -9.05
C ALA A 304 8.21 -13.97 -7.79
N LEU A 305 9.08 -14.98 -7.89
CA LEU A 305 9.92 -15.43 -6.79
C LEU A 305 10.87 -14.31 -6.33
N TRP A 306 11.54 -13.65 -7.27
CA TRP A 306 12.45 -12.54 -6.98
C TRP A 306 11.76 -11.40 -6.23
N VAL A 307 10.63 -10.91 -6.75
CA VAL A 307 9.86 -9.82 -6.14
C VAL A 307 9.35 -10.24 -4.77
N THR A 308 8.77 -11.45 -4.65
CA THR A 308 8.21 -11.94 -3.37
C THR A 308 9.29 -12.07 -2.32
N VAL A 309 10.41 -12.73 -2.62
CA VAL A 309 11.53 -12.90 -1.65
C VAL A 309 12.10 -11.54 -1.23
N SER A 310 12.30 -10.65 -2.19
CA SER A 310 12.83 -9.31 -1.91
C SER A 310 11.89 -8.50 -1.02
N MET A 311 10.59 -8.50 -1.34
CA MET A 311 9.60 -7.78 -0.56
C MET A 311 9.39 -8.39 0.83
N THR A 312 9.45 -9.71 0.95
CA THR A 312 9.40 -10.37 2.27
C THR A 312 10.59 -9.93 3.12
N TYR A 313 11.80 -9.92 2.57
CA TYR A 313 12.99 -9.49 3.30
C TYR A 313 12.87 -8.02 3.77
N LEU A 314 12.49 -7.11 2.88
CA LEU A 314 12.33 -5.69 3.20
C LEU A 314 11.21 -5.45 4.23
N THR A 315 10.08 -6.12 4.08
CA THR A 315 8.95 -5.99 4.99
C THR A 315 9.27 -6.57 6.36
N TRP A 316 10.04 -7.66 6.41
CA TRP A 316 10.50 -8.27 7.65
C TRP A 316 11.45 -7.35 8.43
N ASP A 317 12.34 -6.63 7.73
CA ASP A 317 13.20 -5.63 8.36
C ASP A 317 12.38 -4.50 9.01
N ILE A 318 11.36 -4.00 8.32
CA ILE A 318 10.41 -3.03 8.88
C ILE A 318 9.68 -3.60 10.10
N TRP A 319 9.25 -4.86 10.04
CA TRP A 319 8.58 -5.53 11.16
C TRP A 319 9.43 -5.56 12.43
N GLN A 320 10.75 -5.75 12.31
CA GLN A 320 11.65 -5.68 13.48
C GLN A 320 11.69 -4.27 14.10
N MET A 321 11.44 -3.23 13.31
CA MET A 321 11.44 -1.84 13.77
C MET A 321 10.10 -1.39 14.34
N VAL A 322 8.97 -1.89 13.83
CA VAL A 322 7.62 -1.38 14.17
C VAL A 322 6.70 -2.41 14.84
N GLY A 323 7.04 -3.70 14.79
CA GLY A 323 6.22 -4.77 15.36
C GLY A 323 6.15 -4.75 16.89
N PRO A 324 5.39 -5.68 17.51
CA PRO A 324 5.15 -5.71 18.95
C PRO A 324 6.45 -5.95 19.76
N ASP A 325 7.42 -6.63 19.16
CA ASP A 325 8.74 -6.93 19.75
C ASP A 325 9.82 -5.90 19.38
N ARG A 326 9.44 -4.75 18.81
CA ARG A 326 10.37 -3.66 18.50
C ARG A 326 11.17 -3.21 19.74
N PRO A 327 12.33 -2.59 19.56
CA PRO A 327 13.06 -1.96 20.66
C PRO A 327 12.16 -0.98 21.45
N LYS A 328 12.11 -1.18 22.77
CA LYS A 328 11.29 -0.39 23.71
C LYS A 328 12.21 0.42 24.65
N PRO A 329 11.85 1.68 25.00
CA PRO A 329 12.61 2.47 25.96
C PRO A 329 12.58 1.84 27.37
N ALA A 330 13.55 2.18 28.23
CA ALA A 330 13.70 1.59 29.55
C ALA A 330 12.46 1.72 30.45
N LEU A 331 11.74 2.83 30.33
CA LEU A 331 10.51 3.11 31.09
C LEU A 331 9.23 2.77 30.31
N TYR A 332 9.28 1.84 29.34
CA TYR A 332 8.16 1.55 28.45
C TYR A 332 6.81 1.36 29.18
N GLY A 333 5.82 2.16 28.78
CA GLY A 333 4.46 2.11 29.31
C GLY A 333 3.81 3.48 29.49
N ILE A 334 2.58 3.43 30.02
CA ILE A 334 1.78 4.60 30.40
C ILE A 334 1.98 4.83 31.90
N TRP A 335 2.26 6.07 32.29
CA TRP A 335 2.54 6.44 33.67
C TRP A 335 1.68 7.64 34.09
N THR A 336 0.84 7.46 35.11
CA THR A 336 0.06 8.56 35.69
C THR A 336 0.91 9.31 36.71
N VAL A 337 0.84 10.64 36.69
CA VAL A 337 1.52 11.51 37.65
C VAL A 337 0.67 11.63 38.90
N THR A 338 1.14 11.03 40.00
CA THR A 338 0.43 11.05 41.30
C THR A 338 0.82 12.26 42.14
N GLU A 339 2.09 12.65 42.10
CA GLU A 339 2.63 13.84 42.79
C GLU A 339 3.49 14.62 41.80
N PHE A 340 3.39 15.94 41.82
CA PHE A 340 4.31 16.79 41.07
C PHE A 340 4.58 18.08 41.83
N LEU A 341 5.86 18.24 42.15
CA LEU A 341 6.46 19.34 42.87
C LEU A 341 7.14 20.24 41.84
N ARG A 342 6.90 21.55 41.94
CA ARG A 342 7.58 22.59 41.16
C ARG A 342 8.15 23.62 42.12
N ASP A 343 9.44 23.93 41.99
CA ASP A 343 10.12 24.89 42.88
C ASP A 343 9.93 24.54 44.36
N GLY A 344 9.91 23.24 44.69
CA GLY A 344 9.70 22.71 46.04
C GLY A 344 8.24 22.69 46.53
N HIS A 345 7.27 23.16 45.75
CA HIS A 345 5.86 23.24 46.13
C HIS A 345 5.00 22.24 45.35
N SER A 346 4.04 21.61 46.03
CA SER A 346 3.06 20.73 45.38
C SER A 346 2.13 21.51 44.47
N VAL A 347 2.07 21.12 43.20
CA VAL A 347 1.18 21.71 42.20
C VAL A 347 -0.03 20.78 42.06
N PRO A 348 -1.22 21.11 42.56
CA PRO A 348 -2.38 20.24 42.41
C PRO A 348 -2.82 20.13 40.93
N PRO A 349 -3.54 19.07 40.55
CA PRO A 349 -4.04 18.89 39.17
C PRO A 349 -5.23 19.80 38.87
N LEU A 350 -5.00 21.12 38.87
CA LEU A 350 -5.98 22.16 38.58
C LEU A 350 -5.65 22.83 37.26
N LEU A 351 -6.67 23.05 36.42
CA LEU A 351 -6.53 23.79 35.17
C LEU A 351 -6.20 25.26 35.49
N THR A 352 -5.00 25.70 35.12
CA THR A 352 -4.53 27.07 35.29
C THR A 352 -3.93 27.59 33.98
N ALA A 353 -3.82 28.90 33.81
CA ALA A 353 -3.33 29.50 32.56
C ALA A 353 -1.85 29.17 32.25
N ASP A 354 -1.05 28.90 33.29
CA ASP A 354 0.38 28.57 33.18
C ASP A 354 0.66 27.07 33.45
N ASP A 355 -0.28 26.21 33.03
CA ASP A 355 -0.24 24.81 33.38
C ASP A 355 0.80 24.01 32.57
N ILE A 356 1.96 23.83 33.19
CA ILE A 356 3.02 22.92 32.71
C ILE A 356 2.95 21.55 33.40
N ARG A 357 1.95 21.31 34.25
CA ARG A 357 1.85 20.06 35.02
C ARG A 357 1.49 18.93 34.07
N TRP A 358 2.32 17.89 34.10
CA TRP A 358 2.00 16.64 33.43
C TRP A 358 1.00 15.85 34.26
N ARG A 359 -0.04 15.35 33.60
CA ARG A 359 -1.00 14.39 34.15
C ARG A 359 -0.55 12.95 33.88
N THR A 360 -0.03 12.70 32.69
CA THR A 360 0.41 11.36 32.25
C THR A 360 1.67 11.50 31.43
N VAL A 361 2.61 10.56 31.60
CA VAL A 361 3.83 10.44 30.80
C VAL A 361 3.80 9.08 30.10
N ILE A 362 4.12 9.04 28.82
CA ILE A 362 4.07 7.85 27.97
C ILE A 362 5.44 7.65 27.33
N PHE A 363 6.04 6.50 27.62
CA PHE A 363 7.25 6.04 26.97
C PHE A 363 6.88 4.89 26.05
N ASP A 364 6.69 5.18 24.77
CA ASP A 364 6.23 4.18 23.80
C ASP A 364 7.35 3.79 22.83
N HIS A 365 7.95 4.77 22.17
CA HIS A 365 8.98 4.58 21.14
C HIS A 365 10.33 5.14 21.58
N VAL A 366 11.41 4.56 21.07
CA VAL A 366 12.77 5.11 21.27
C VAL A 366 12.89 6.42 20.50
N GLY A 367 13.52 7.43 21.11
CA GLY A 367 13.76 8.74 20.48
C GLY A 367 12.61 9.75 20.64
N GLN A 368 11.51 9.38 21.28
CA GLN A 368 10.42 10.29 21.61
C GLN A 368 9.79 10.00 22.97
N ILE A 369 9.23 11.03 23.59
CA ILE A 369 8.49 10.95 24.85
C ILE A 369 7.19 11.72 24.66
N SER A 370 6.08 11.12 25.09
CA SER A 370 4.79 11.82 25.06
C SER A 370 4.32 12.12 26.48
N TYR A 371 3.61 13.23 26.65
CA TYR A 371 3.02 13.59 27.92
C TYR A 371 1.68 14.30 27.69
N GLN A 372 0.77 14.08 28.62
CA GLN A 372 -0.55 14.71 28.63
C GLN A 372 -0.56 15.79 29.71
N LEU A 373 -1.01 16.99 29.36
CA LEU A 373 -1.25 18.10 30.29
C LEU A 373 -2.56 17.89 31.08
N THR A 374 -2.83 18.74 32.08
CA THR A 374 -4.05 18.60 32.90
C THR A 374 -5.33 18.81 32.09
N ASP A 375 -5.29 19.63 31.03
CA ASP A 375 -6.40 19.88 30.10
C ASP A 375 -6.69 18.72 29.14
N GLY A 376 -5.84 17.69 29.14
CA GLY A 376 -5.95 16.53 28.25
C GLY A 376 -5.15 16.67 26.96
N THR A 377 -4.54 17.83 26.69
CA THR A 377 -3.68 18.06 25.54
C THR A 377 -2.51 17.08 25.57
N LEU A 378 -2.39 16.27 24.51
CA LEU A 378 -1.33 15.28 24.36
C LEU A 378 -0.23 15.82 23.46
N ILE A 379 1.00 15.78 23.96
CA ILE A 379 2.18 16.32 23.27
C ILE A 379 3.20 15.21 23.12
N THR A 380 3.73 15.04 21.90
CA THR A 380 4.87 14.15 21.62
C THR A 380 6.08 15.00 21.26
N ALA A 381 7.19 14.80 21.95
CA ALA A 381 8.43 15.53 21.75
C ALA A 381 9.62 14.57 21.53
N PRO A 382 10.63 14.97 20.72
CA PRO A 382 11.89 14.23 20.65
C PRO A 382 12.52 14.12 22.03
N GLY A 383 12.94 12.91 22.41
CA GLY A 383 13.50 12.67 23.73
C GLY A 383 14.20 11.34 23.88
N THR A 384 15.07 11.25 24.88
CA THR A 384 15.87 10.06 25.16
C THR A 384 15.66 9.60 26.60
N VAL A 385 15.68 8.28 26.79
CA VAL A 385 15.69 7.64 28.11
C VAL A 385 16.92 6.74 28.14
N ASP A 386 17.95 7.16 28.88
CA ASP A 386 19.18 6.40 29.03
C ASP A 386 19.12 5.59 30.32
N ALA A 387 18.98 4.26 30.15
CA ALA A 387 18.95 3.30 31.26
C ALA A 387 20.27 3.25 32.04
N THR A 388 21.40 3.57 31.42
CA THR A 388 22.72 3.44 32.03
C THR A 388 23.02 4.64 32.92
N THR A 389 22.72 5.84 32.44
CA THR A 389 22.95 7.07 33.20
C THR A 389 21.75 7.51 34.02
N HIS A 390 20.62 6.81 33.91
CA HIS A 390 19.35 7.14 34.55
C HIS A 390 18.85 8.55 34.18
N ARG A 391 19.09 8.98 32.94
CA ARG A 391 18.76 10.33 32.46
C ARG A 391 17.65 10.31 31.43
N ILE A 392 16.82 11.34 31.49
CA ILE A 392 15.79 11.66 30.51
C ILE A 392 16.06 13.05 29.98
N ALA A 393 16.10 13.19 28.66
CA ALA A 393 16.19 14.48 28.00
C ALA A 393 15.02 14.63 27.03
N ILE A 394 14.33 15.77 27.09
CA ILE A 394 13.24 16.13 26.17
C ILE A 394 13.63 17.44 25.50
N ALA A 395 13.61 17.46 24.17
CA ALA A 395 13.84 18.67 23.41
C ALA A 395 12.62 19.61 23.52
N GLY A 396 12.88 20.90 23.74
CA GLY A 396 11.83 21.92 23.64
C GLY A 396 11.44 22.18 22.18
N ALA A 397 10.22 22.65 21.93
CA ALA A 397 9.84 23.04 20.58
C ALA A 397 10.66 24.25 20.10
N PRO A 398 11.03 24.32 18.81
CA PRO A 398 11.67 25.50 18.23
C PRO A 398 10.84 26.78 18.36
N SER A 399 9.51 26.67 18.44
CA SER A 399 8.60 27.80 18.66
C SER A 399 8.65 28.34 20.09
N GLY A 400 9.21 27.59 21.04
CA GLY A 400 9.26 27.94 22.46
C GLY A 400 8.02 27.54 23.27
N ASP A 401 6.96 27.05 22.60
CA ASP A 401 5.67 26.74 23.26
C ASP A 401 5.73 25.51 24.17
N THR A 402 6.71 24.62 23.96
CA THR A 402 6.95 23.46 24.84
C THR A 402 8.35 23.51 25.44
N PRO A 403 8.47 23.50 26.78
CA PRO A 403 9.75 23.60 27.45
C PRO A 403 10.58 22.32 27.25
N SER A 404 11.90 22.47 27.19
CA SER A 404 12.82 21.33 27.28
C SER A 404 12.80 20.74 28.69
N ALA A 405 13.16 19.47 28.83
CA ALA A 405 13.29 18.83 30.14
C ALA A 405 14.62 18.08 30.24
N THR A 406 15.27 18.18 31.39
CA THR A 406 16.42 17.34 31.77
C THR A 406 16.16 16.77 33.14
N LEU A 407 15.84 15.48 33.17
CA LEU A 407 15.42 14.77 34.37
C LEU A 407 16.34 13.57 34.61
N THR A 408 16.44 13.15 35.86
CA THR A 408 16.92 11.83 36.25
C THR A 408 15.75 10.99 36.73
N PHE A 409 15.84 9.68 36.63
CA PHE A 409 14.80 8.79 37.12
C PHE A 409 15.33 7.79 38.13
N GLU A 410 14.55 7.55 39.17
CA GLU A 410 14.80 6.53 40.18
C GLU A 410 13.57 5.62 40.27
N GLN A 411 13.76 4.37 39.88
CA GLN A 411 12.69 3.39 39.87
C GLN A 411 12.65 2.63 41.20
N SER A 412 11.75 3.04 42.08
CA SER A 412 11.54 2.43 43.40
C SER A 412 10.89 1.04 43.34
N ALA A 413 10.09 0.79 42.30
CA ALA A 413 9.42 -0.48 42.01
C ALA A 413 9.10 -0.58 40.52
N THR A 414 8.70 -1.77 40.04
CA THR A 414 8.33 -1.98 38.63
C THR A 414 7.18 -1.08 38.17
N ASP A 415 6.31 -0.67 39.09
CA ASP A 415 5.13 0.16 38.87
C ASP A 415 5.26 1.59 39.39
N ARG A 416 6.41 1.98 39.98
CA ARG A 416 6.58 3.30 40.57
C ARG A 416 7.98 3.88 40.36
N THR A 417 8.01 5.06 39.76
CA THR A 417 9.24 5.78 39.40
C THR A 417 9.13 7.24 39.81
N THR A 418 10.22 7.83 40.27
CA THR A 418 10.29 9.28 40.53
C THR A 418 11.22 9.91 39.52
N LEU A 419 10.79 11.02 38.89
CA LEU A 419 11.60 11.85 38.03
C LEU A 419 12.02 13.12 38.78
N THR A 420 13.28 13.49 38.73
CA THR A 420 13.80 14.72 39.37
C THR A 420 14.69 15.49 38.42
N GLY A 421 14.56 16.81 38.34
CA GLY A 421 15.44 17.63 37.51
C GLY A 421 14.78 18.93 37.13
N ASN A 422 15.00 19.41 35.90
CA ASN A 422 14.45 20.68 35.43
C ASN A 422 13.47 20.45 34.28
N LEU A 423 12.30 21.08 34.38
CA LEU A 423 11.33 21.25 33.30
C LEU A 423 11.31 22.74 32.94
N GLY A 424 11.92 23.07 31.80
CA GLY A 424 12.24 24.45 31.45
C GLY A 424 13.13 25.09 32.53
N PRO A 425 12.79 26.29 33.03
CA PRO A 425 13.55 26.94 34.10
C PRO A 425 13.22 26.39 35.50
N HIS A 426 12.21 25.54 35.65
CA HIS A 426 11.72 25.12 36.96
C HIS A 426 12.28 23.77 37.41
N PRO A 427 12.93 23.68 38.59
CA PRO A 427 13.17 22.39 39.24
C PRO A 427 11.84 21.68 39.56
N VAL A 428 11.76 20.42 39.19
CA VAL A 428 10.60 19.56 39.39
C VAL A 428 10.97 18.21 40.01
N ALA A 429 10.05 17.66 40.80
CA ALA A 429 10.05 16.27 41.21
C ALA A 429 8.67 15.66 40.95
N ILE A 430 8.63 14.57 40.19
CA ILE A 430 7.40 14.00 39.61
C ILE A 430 7.33 12.52 39.98
N THR A 431 6.33 12.12 40.75
CA THR A 431 6.10 10.71 41.08
C THR A 431 5.12 10.10 40.08
N LEU A 432 5.55 8.98 39.51
CA LEU A 432 4.86 8.25 38.46
C LEU A 432 4.37 6.90 38.98
N GLN A 433 3.13 6.56 38.64
CA GLN A 433 2.53 5.24 38.84
C GLN A 433 2.19 4.62 37.49
N ARG A 434 2.65 3.40 37.23
CA ARG A 434 2.42 2.69 35.98
C ARG A 434 0.95 2.30 35.85
N VAL A 435 0.42 2.47 34.64
CA VAL A 435 -0.89 1.99 34.21
C VAL A 435 -0.67 0.80 33.29
N ASP A 436 -1.37 -0.30 33.56
CA ASP A 436 -1.37 -1.47 32.69
C ASP A 436 -2.21 -1.19 31.42
N PRO A 437 -1.60 -1.18 30.22
CA PRO A 437 -2.33 -0.97 28.97
C PRO A 437 -3.41 -2.02 28.69
N ASP A 438 -3.32 -3.21 29.29
CA ASP A 438 -4.33 -4.27 29.12
C ASP A 438 -5.56 -4.05 30.00
N THR A 439 -5.63 -2.93 30.74
CA THR A 439 -6.87 -2.48 31.39
C THR A 439 -7.80 -1.72 30.45
N PHE A 440 -7.29 -1.23 29.31
CA PHE A 440 -8.10 -0.51 28.33
C PHE A 440 -8.99 -1.49 27.55
N PRO A 441 -10.30 -1.22 27.38
CA PRO A 441 -11.21 -2.10 26.65
C PRO A 441 -10.73 -2.47 25.24
N LEU A 442 -10.03 -1.56 24.55
CA LEU A 442 -9.50 -1.79 23.21
C LEU A 442 -8.48 -2.95 23.16
N ARG A 443 -7.70 -3.15 24.23
CA ARG A 443 -6.70 -4.22 24.33
C ARG A 443 -7.21 -5.46 25.07
N SER A 444 -8.09 -5.27 26.05
CA SER A 444 -8.59 -6.35 26.91
C SER A 444 -9.74 -7.15 26.27
N THR A 445 -10.45 -6.57 25.31
CA THR A 445 -11.57 -7.24 24.64
C THR A 445 -11.06 -8.26 23.64
N THR A 446 -11.23 -9.54 23.96
CA THR A 446 -10.89 -10.67 23.09
C THR A 446 -12.11 -11.21 22.34
N PHE A 447 -11.88 -11.98 21.29
CA PHE A 447 -12.95 -12.65 20.54
C PHE A 447 -13.82 -13.53 21.44
N ARG A 448 -15.14 -13.38 21.31
CA ARG A 448 -16.15 -14.23 21.96
C ARG A 448 -17.24 -14.58 20.96
N TRP A 449 -17.64 -15.85 20.95
CA TRP A 449 -18.76 -16.32 20.13
C TRP A 449 -20.11 -15.76 20.58
N ILE A 450 -20.28 -15.57 21.90
CA ILE A 450 -21.50 -15.03 22.50
C ILE A 450 -21.15 -13.68 23.14
N GLN A 451 -21.85 -12.63 22.71
CA GLN A 451 -21.65 -11.27 23.19
C GLN A 451 -23.00 -10.64 23.58
N ASP A 452 -23.44 -10.89 24.81
CA ASP A 452 -24.73 -10.39 25.31
C ASP A 452 -24.75 -8.86 25.50
N ARG A 453 -23.57 -8.25 25.64
CA ARG A 453 -23.38 -6.80 25.83
C ARG A 453 -22.20 -6.29 24.99
N PRO A 454 -22.40 -6.01 23.69
CA PRO A 454 -21.30 -5.63 22.78
C PRO A 454 -20.74 -4.21 23.00
N ALA A 455 -21.47 -3.33 23.69
CA ALA A 455 -21.11 -1.91 23.85
C ALA A 455 -20.86 -1.49 25.31
N ARG A 456 -20.58 -2.45 26.22
CA ARG A 456 -20.40 -2.18 27.66
C ARG A 456 -19.33 -3.03 28.30
#